data_AF-A0A7Z9W6Z8-F1
#
_entry.id   AF-A0A7Z9W6Z8-F1
#
_cell.length_a   1.000
_cell.length_b   1.000
_cell.length_c   1.000
_cell.angle_alpha   90.00
_cell.angle_beta   90.00
_cell.angle_gamma   90.00
#
_symmetry.space_group_name_H-M   'P 1'
#
loop_
_entity.id
_entity.type
_entity.pdbx_description
1 polymer ?
#
loop_
_entity_poly.entity_id
_entity_poly.type
_entity_poly.pdbx_seq_one_letter_code
_entity_poly.pdbx_strand_id
1 'polypeptide(L)'
;MTSTLIGQLAGWPRLLADSFRICFPGFQKRFAWKKQFRIFLVFFLCSNMIIVYTLGFKPVFLVKMGAILEGLLLTPFQAIWVGIGLFVVMPKLLSNEAREVLRPHWVLAAGLIIAFLVFGYFCLFQLPLLF
;
A
#
# COMPACT_ATOMS: atom_id res chain seq x y z
N MET A 1 -6.19 10.67 -13.44
CA MET A 1 -6.75 9.93 -12.29
C MET A 1 -7.21 8.53 -12.68
N THR A 2 -7.89 8.33 -13.82
CA THR A 2 -8.28 6.99 -14.30
C THR A 2 -7.09 6.07 -14.60
N SER A 3 -6.01 6.58 -15.19
CA SER A 3 -4.77 5.83 -15.45
C SER A 3 -4.08 5.34 -14.17
N THR A 4 -4.05 6.16 -13.12
CA THR A 4 -3.47 5.82 -11.81
C THR A 4 -4.29 4.75 -11.10
N LEU A 5 -5.61 4.87 -11.13
CA LEU A 5 -6.55 3.87 -10.59
C LEU A 5 -6.46 2.55 -11.34
N ILE A 6 -6.29 2.56 -12.66
CA ILE A 6 -6.07 1.36 -13.47
C ILE A 6 -4.75 0.68 -13.09
N GLY A 7 -3.68 1.45 -12.86
CA GLY A 7 -2.41 0.93 -12.35
C GLY A 7 -2.52 0.30 -10.95
N GLN A 8 -3.26 0.96 -10.05
CA GLN A 8 -3.55 0.40 -8.71
C GLN A 8 -4.39 -0.88 -8.82
N LEU A 9 -5.45 -0.90 -9.63
CA LEU A 9 -6.32 -2.08 -9.80
C LEU A 9 -5.63 -3.24 -10.56
N ALA A 10 -4.67 -2.95 -11.43
CA ALA A 10 -3.91 -3.97 -12.15
C ALA A 10 -2.78 -4.58 -11.28
N GLY A 11 -2.17 -3.78 -10.41
CA GLY A 11 -1.05 -4.19 -9.57
C GLY A 11 -1.46 -4.74 -8.21
N TRP A 12 -2.33 -4.04 -7.49
CA TRP A 12 -2.64 -4.33 -6.08
C TRP A 12 -3.33 -5.68 -5.87
N PRO A 13 -4.36 -6.08 -6.64
CA PRO A 13 -4.98 -7.39 -6.45
C PRO A 13 -4.02 -8.56 -6.77
N ARG A 14 -3.04 -8.34 -7.66
CA ARG A 14 -1.99 -9.34 -7.95
C ARG A 14 -1.00 -9.43 -6.80
N LEU A 15 -0.51 -8.30 -6.31
CA LEU A 15 0.36 -8.21 -5.14
C LEU A 15 -0.30 -8.78 -3.89
N LEU A 16 -1.59 -8.50 -3.66
CA LEU A 16 -2.33 -9.06 -2.54
C LEU A 16 -2.48 -10.58 -2.68
N ALA A 17 -2.82 -11.07 -3.87
CA ALA A 17 -2.95 -12.51 -4.11
C ALA A 17 -1.62 -13.26 -3.87
N ASP A 18 -0.48 -12.70 -4.30
CA ASP A 18 0.83 -13.29 -4.03
C ASP A 18 1.25 -13.15 -2.55
N SER A 19 0.98 -12.02 -1.90
CA SER A 19 1.22 -11.86 -0.46
C SER A 19 0.40 -12.85 0.37
N PHE A 20 -0.88 -13.04 0.05
CA PHE A 20 -1.72 -14.06 0.71
C PHE A 20 -1.24 -15.48 0.43
N ARG A 21 -0.71 -15.75 -0.76
CA ARG A 21 -0.09 -17.05 -1.09
C ARG A 21 1.14 -17.32 -0.24
N ILE A 22 1.98 -16.32 0.00
CA ILE A 22 3.21 -16.43 0.78
C ILE A 22 2.91 -16.48 2.29
N CYS A 23 2.00 -15.64 2.79
CA CYS A 23 1.67 -15.55 4.21
C CYS A 23 0.75 -16.67 4.71
N PHE A 24 -0.12 -17.24 3.86
CA PHE A 24 -1.08 -18.28 4.24
C PHE A 24 -0.94 -19.53 3.35
N PRO A 25 -0.09 -20.51 3.73
CA PRO A 25 0.16 -21.70 2.93
C PRO A 25 -1.08 -22.60 2.74
N GLY A 26 -2.10 -22.47 3.59
CA GLY A 26 -3.40 -23.14 3.41
C GLY A 26 -4.24 -22.59 2.25
N PHE A 27 -4.02 -21.33 1.87
CA PHE A 27 -4.75 -20.66 0.78
C PHE A 27 -4.27 -21.13 -0.60
N GLN A 28 -3.00 -21.50 -0.73
CA GLN A 28 -2.40 -22.06 -1.94
C GLN A 28 -2.98 -23.45 -2.30
N LYS A 29 -3.27 -24.29 -1.30
CA LYS A 29 -3.80 -25.65 -1.55
C LYS A 29 -5.27 -25.67 -2.02
N ARG A 30 -6.04 -24.61 -1.74
CA ARG A 30 -7.50 -24.58 -1.99
C ARG A 30 -7.92 -23.78 -3.22
N PHE A 31 -7.12 -22.82 -3.69
CA PHE A 31 -7.51 -21.94 -4.79
C PHE A 31 -6.42 -21.76 -5.84
N ALA A 32 -6.79 -21.99 -7.12
CA ALA A 32 -5.95 -21.64 -8.26
C ALA A 32 -5.79 -20.12 -8.35
N TRP A 33 -4.57 -19.65 -8.65
CA TRP A 33 -4.18 -18.24 -8.71
C TRP A 33 -5.15 -17.34 -9.51
N LYS A 34 -5.65 -17.83 -10.65
CA LYS A 34 -6.64 -17.10 -11.48
C LYS A 34 -7.96 -16.86 -10.74
N LYS A 35 -8.39 -17.77 -9.86
CA LYS A 35 -9.61 -17.62 -9.05
C LYS A 35 -9.38 -16.65 -7.90
N GLN A 36 -8.20 -16.66 -7.26
CA GLN A 36 -7.85 -15.69 -6.20
C GLN A 36 -7.88 -14.26 -6.74
N PHE A 37 -7.25 -14.02 -7.89
CA PHE A 37 -7.25 -12.70 -8.54
C PHE A 37 -8.66 -12.22 -8.88
N ARG A 38 -9.51 -13.10 -9.43
CA ARG A 38 -10.90 -12.77 -9.76
C ARG A 38 -11.76 -12.47 -8.52
N ILE A 39 -11.55 -13.20 -7.42
CA ILE A 39 -12.26 -12.96 -6.15
C ILE A 39 -11.91 -11.56 -5.62
N PHE A 40 -10.63 -11.18 -5.60
CA PHE A 40 -10.24 -9.83 -5.17
C PHE A 40 -10.81 -8.74 -6.10
N LEU A 41 -10.80 -8.95 -7.41
CA LEU A 41 -11.41 -8.01 -8.36
C LEU A 41 -12.91 -7.82 -8.11
N VAL A 42 -13.66 -8.91 -7.93
CA VAL A 42 -15.09 -8.85 -7.62
C VAL A 42 -15.33 -8.19 -6.26
N PHE A 43 -14.51 -8.50 -5.26
CA PHE A 43 -14.58 -7.85 -3.94
C PHE A 43 -14.35 -6.34 -4.02
N PHE A 44 -13.33 -5.89 -4.76
CA PHE A 44 -13.08 -4.46 -4.97
C PHE A 44 -14.22 -3.79 -5.74
N LEU A 45 -14.77 -4.45 -6.76
CA LEU A 45 -15.90 -3.93 -7.53
C LEU A 45 -17.15 -3.75 -6.64
N CYS A 46 -17.52 -4.79 -5.89
CA CYS A 46 -18.67 -4.75 -4.99
C CYS A 46 -18.48 -3.70 -3.89
N SER A 47 -17.29 -3.63 -3.28
CA SER A 47 -16.99 -2.63 -2.25
C SER A 47 -17.10 -1.21 -2.79
N ASN A 48 -16.59 -0.96 -4.00
CA ASN A 48 -16.73 0.35 -4.65
C ASN A 48 -18.19 0.71 -4.95
N MET A 49 -18.99 -0.25 -5.44
CA MET A 49 -20.42 -0.01 -5.66
C MET A 49 -21.17 0.24 -4.36
N ILE A 50 -20.90 -0.53 -3.30
CA ILE A 50 -21.51 -0.30 -1.98
C ILE A 50 -21.18 1.12 -1.50
N ILE A 51 -19.93 1.57 -1.61
CA ILE A 51 -19.52 2.93 -1.23
C ILE A 51 -20.31 3.98 -2.02
N VAL A 52 -20.42 3.82 -3.35
CA VAL A 52 -21.17 4.76 -4.20
C VAL A 52 -22.67 4.79 -3.84
N TYR A 53 -23.28 3.64 -3.61
CA TYR A 53 -24.71 3.52 -3.30
C TYR A 53 -25.06 3.96 -1.87
N THR A 54 -24.18 3.76 -0.89
CA THR A 54 -24.43 4.10 0.52
C THR A 54 -24.09 5.55 0.87
N LEU A 55 -23.06 6.13 0.25
CA LEU A 55 -22.57 7.48 0.58
C LEU A 55 -23.06 8.59 -0.36
N GLY A 56 -23.92 8.25 -1.33
CA GLY A 56 -24.75 9.20 -2.09
C GLY A 56 -24.02 10.43 -2.64
N PHE A 57 -23.42 10.31 -3.84
CA PHE A 57 -22.96 11.44 -4.69
C PHE A 57 -22.26 12.64 -4.01
N LYS A 58 -21.56 12.44 -2.88
CA LYS A 58 -20.54 13.39 -2.38
C LYS A 58 -19.13 12.86 -2.71
N PRO A 59 -18.77 12.69 -3.99
CA PRO A 59 -17.47 12.13 -4.37
C PRO A 59 -16.32 12.97 -3.84
N VAL A 60 -16.52 14.28 -3.70
CA VAL A 60 -15.51 15.22 -3.18
C VAL A 60 -15.16 14.92 -1.73
N PHE A 61 -16.14 14.58 -0.88
CA PHE A 61 -15.88 14.26 0.53
C PHE A 61 -15.12 12.94 0.67
N LEU A 62 -15.53 11.91 -0.07
CA LEU A 62 -14.85 10.60 -0.06
C LEU A 62 -13.43 10.68 -0.63
N VAL A 63 -13.24 11.42 -1.73
CA VAL A 63 -11.91 11.65 -2.30
C VAL A 63 -11.03 12.44 -1.34
N LYS A 64 -11.58 13.45 -0.65
CA LYS A 64 -10.83 14.21 0.36
C LYS A 64 -10.46 13.34 1.56
N MET A 65 -11.38 12.53 2.09
CA MET A 65 -11.13 11.59 3.17
C MET A 65 -10.09 10.53 2.78
N GLY A 66 -10.21 9.96 1.58
CA GLY A 66 -9.24 9.01 1.03
C GLY A 66 -7.86 9.64 0.85
N ALA A 67 -7.79 10.88 0.34
CA ALA A 67 -6.53 11.60 0.19
C ALA A 67 -5.87 11.93 1.54
N ILE A 68 -6.65 12.24 2.58
CA ILE A 68 -6.12 12.45 3.94
C ILE A 68 -5.65 11.12 4.53
N LEU A 69 -6.45 10.06 4.42
CA LEU A 69 -6.14 8.77 5.02
C LEU A 69 -4.94 8.10 4.34
N GLU A 70 -4.96 7.95 3.02
CA GLU A 70 -3.85 7.36 2.26
C GLU A 70 -2.67 8.31 2.13
N GLY A 71 -2.91 9.54 1.67
CA GLY A 71 -1.86 10.47 1.30
C GLY A 71 -1.15 11.13 2.49
N LEU A 72 -1.86 11.33 3.61
CA LEU A 72 -1.28 11.95 4.79
C LEU A 72 -0.96 10.91 5.87
N LEU A 73 -1.97 10.15 6.30
CA LEU A 73 -1.87 9.34 7.52
C LEU A 73 -1.16 8.00 7.31
N LEU A 74 -1.42 7.31 6.20
CA LEU A 74 -0.80 6.02 5.90
C LEU A 74 0.63 6.15 5.36
N THR A 75 0.97 7.25 4.68
CA THR A 75 2.32 7.54 4.17
C THR A 75 3.45 7.39 5.21
N PRO A 76 3.37 7.95 6.43
CA PRO A 76 4.42 7.78 7.44
C PRO A 76 4.53 6.33 7.92
N PHE A 77 3.41 5.63 8.13
CA PHE A 77 3.47 4.20 8.45
C PHE A 77 4.07 3.39 7.30
N GLN A 78 3.70 3.69 6.06
CA GLN A 78 4.27 3.06 4.87
C GLN A 78 5.77 3.34 4.76
N ALA A 79 6.24 4.55 5.06
CA ALA A 79 7.66 4.88 5.09
C ALA A 79 8.42 4.00 6.10
N ILE A 80 7.87 3.78 7.30
CA ILE A 80 8.45 2.83 8.27
C ILE A 80 8.51 1.41 7.69
N TRP A 81 7.40 0.91 7.15
CA TRP A 81 7.33 -0.44 6.59
C TRP A 81 8.28 -0.66 5.41
N VAL A 82 8.39 0.33 4.52
CA VAL A 82 9.36 0.31 3.41
C VAL A 82 10.78 0.30 3.97
N GLY A 83 11.06 1.07 5.02
CA GLY A 83 12.39 1.11 5.65
C GLY A 83 12.78 -0.24 6.26
N ILE A 84 11.85 -0.87 6.98
CA ILE A 84 12.02 -2.23 7.52
C ILE A 84 12.23 -3.22 6.37
N GLY A 85 11.42 -3.14 5.32
CA GLY A 85 11.53 -3.98 4.13
C GLY A 85 12.91 -3.89 3.48
N LEU A 86 13.40 -2.67 3.26
CA LEU A 86 14.65 -2.42 2.55
C LEU A 86 15.89 -2.74 3.41
N PHE A 87 15.92 -2.32 4.67
CA PHE A 87 17.13 -2.37 5.51
C PHE A 87 17.17 -3.57 6.46
N VAL A 88 16.05 -4.21 6.77
CA VAL A 88 15.98 -5.36 7.67
C VAL A 88 15.65 -6.65 6.94
N VAL A 89 14.66 -6.64 6.03
CA VAL A 89 14.16 -7.86 5.38
C VAL A 89 14.95 -8.21 4.12
N MET A 90 15.12 -7.26 3.19
CA MET A 90 15.83 -7.46 1.93
C MET A 90 17.26 -8.01 2.11
N PRO A 91 18.13 -7.49 3.02
CA PRO A 91 19.45 -8.05 3.22
C PRO A 91 19.46 -9.47 3.82
N LYS A 92 18.36 -9.92 4.43
CA LYS A 92 18.21 -11.29 4.95
C LYS A 92 17.67 -12.26 3.90
N LEU A 93 17.07 -11.76 2.83
CA LEU A 93 16.47 -12.57 1.75
C LEU A 93 17.44 -12.81 0.58
N LEU A 94 18.45 -11.96 0.42
CA LEU A 94 19.43 -12.02 -0.67
C LEU A 94 20.63 -12.91 -0.30
N SER A 95 21.14 -13.67 -1.29
CA SER A 95 22.45 -14.34 -1.20
C SER A 95 23.57 -13.33 -0.95
N ASN A 96 24.67 -13.75 -0.32
CA ASN A 96 25.76 -12.86 0.11
C ASN A 96 26.32 -11.99 -1.03
N GLU A 97 26.43 -12.55 -2.24
CA GLU A 97 26.90 -11.85 -3.45
C GLU A 97 25.89 -10.79 -3.93
N ALA A 98 24.60 -11.14 -3.99
CA ALA A 98 23.54 -10.22 -4.37
C ALA A 98 23.35 -9.09 -3.35
N ARG A 99 23.60 -9.37 -2.07
CA ARG A 99 23.52 -8.39 -0.98
C ARG A 99 24.59 -7.31 -1.10
N GLU A 100 25.77 -7.61 -1.65
CA GLU A 100 26.84 -6.63 -1.79
C GLU A 100 26.52 -5.63 -2.91
N VAL A 101 25.88 -6.10 -3.98
CA VAL A 101 25.50 -5.28 -5.14
C VAL A 101 24.18 -4.53 -4.93
N LEU A 102 23.15 -5.18 -4.36
CA LEU A 102 21.79 -4.62 -4.22
C LEU A 102 21.55 -3.92 -2.88
N ARG A 103 22.61 -3.64 -2.12
CA ARG A 103 22.51 -2.98 -0.81
C ARG A 103 21.86 -1.59 -0.99
N PRO A 104 20.76 -1.30 -0.28
CA PRO A 104 20.14 0.01 -0.39
C PRO A 104 21.10 1.09 0.13
N HIS A 105 21.29 2.12 -0.70
CA HIS A 105 22.15 3.25 -0.34
C HIS A 105 21.57 4.03 0.85
N TRP A 106 22.44 4.54 1.73
CA TRP A 106 22.00 5.21 2.97
C TRP A 106 21.18 6.49 2.72
N VAL A 107 21.32 7.08 1.53
CA VAL A 107 20.49 8.20 1.05
C VAL A 107 19.00 7.82 1.00
N LEU A 108 18.66 6.57 0.66
CA LEU A 108 17.28 6.10 0.70
C LEU A 108 16.73 6.05 2.13
N ALA A 109 17.55 5.65 3.11
CA ALA A 109 17.15 5.70 4.52
C ALA A 109 16.89 7.14 4.98
N ALA A 110 17.81 8.05 4.67
CA ALA A 110 17.67 9.46 5.02
C ALA A 110 16.41 10.08 4.40
N GLY A 111 16.15 9.82 3.11
CA GLY A 111 14.93 10.26 2.44
C GLY A 111 13.65 9.72 3.10
N LEU A 112 13.66 8.45 3.53
CA LEU A 112 12.53 7.82 4.21
C LEU A 112 12.26 8.43 5.59
N ILE A 113 13.32 8.73 6.36
CA ILE A 113 13.22 9.39 7.66
C ILE A 113 12.69 10.81 7.50
N ILE A 114 13.21 11.57 6.53
CA ILE A 114 12.72 12.92 6.24
C ILE A 114 11.25 12.88 5.84
N ALA A 115 10.86 11.95 4.95
CA ALA A 115 9.46 11.78 4.57
C ALA A 115 8.59 11.45 5.79
N PHE A 116 9.02 10.52 6.65
CA PHE A 116 8.31 10.18 7.88
C PHE A 116 8.10 11.39 8.78
N LEU A 117 9.14 12.21 8.99
CA LEU A 117 9.07 13.40 9.84
C LEU A 117 8.16 14.48 9.24
N VAL A 118 8.28 14.75 7.94
CA VAL A 118 7.49 15.78 7.25
C VAL A 118 6.01 15.38 7.22
N PHE A 119 5.69 14.17 6.76
CA PHE A 119 4.30 13.70 6.70
C PHE A 119 3.72 13.48 8.11
N GLY A 120 4.52 13.01 9.07
CA GLY A 120 4.11 12.91 10.47
C GLY A 120 3.79 14.27 11.10
N TYR A 121 4.58 15.30 10.80
CA TYR A 121 4.30 16.67 11.21
C TYR A 121 2.97 17.16 10.62
N PHE A 122 2.77 17.00 9.30
CA PHE A 122 1.49 17.39 8.69
C PHE A 122 0.31 16.61 9.26
N CYS A 123 0.46 15.33 9.60
CA CYS A 123 -0.59 14.57 10.29
C CYS A 123 -0.97 15.14 11.65
N LEU A 124 -0.01 15.60 12.44
CA LEU A 124 -0.29 16.11 13.79
C LEU A 124 -0.83 17.54 13.78
N PHE A 125 -0.35 18.39 12.86
CA PHE A 125 -0.68 19.82 12.87
C PHE A 125 -1.74 20.21 11.83
N GLN A 126 -1.71 19.66 10.61
CA GLN A 126 -2.64 20.04 9.54
C GLN A 126 -4.00 19.33 9.67
N LEU A 127 -4.01 18.09 10.15
CA LEU A 127 -5.21 17.27 10.28
C LEU A 127 -6.24 17.85 11.27
N PRO A 128 -5.89 18.38 12.46
CA PRO A 128 -6.84 19.05 13.34
C PRO A 128 -7.30 20.43 12.85
N LEU A 129 -6.57 21.06 11.90
CA LEU A 129 -6.97 22.32 11.27
C LEU A 129 -7.99 22.14 10.13
N LEU A 130 -8.19 20.91 9.65
CA LEU A 130 -9.06 20.56 8.52
C LEU A 130 -10.46 20.06 8.93
N PHE A 131 -10.64 19.75 10.23
CA PHE A 131 -11.91 19.37 10.87
C PHE A 131 -12.47 20.53 11.67
#